data_AF-A0AAV2SIX7-F1
#
_entry.id   AF-A0AAV2SIX7-F1
#
_cell.length_a   1.000
_cell.length_b   1.000
_cell.length_c   1.000
_cell.angle_alpha   90.00
_cell.angle_beta   90.00
_cell.angle_gamma   90.00
#
_symmetry.space_group_name_H-M   'P 1'
#
loop_
_entity.id
_entity.type
_entity.pdbx_description
1 polymer ?
#
loop_
_entity_poly.entity_id
_entity_poly.type
_entity_poly.pdbx_seq_one_letter_code
_entity_poly.pdbx_strand_id
1 'polypeptide(L)'
;MTSMYQFAYKEGFSTSLCSFLVAETIQYYKTNGSNVFMLSLDASKAFDRVMHTKLFQILIDKSICPLVIRFLINIYVVSSAIVKWNSAMSDPFD
;
A
#
# COMPACT_ATOMS: atom_id res chain seq x y z
N MET A 1 8.14 4.59 -12.50
CA MET A 1 9.02 4.86 -11.33
C MET A 1 8.15 5.20 -10.12
N THR A 2 8.50 4.76 -8.91
CA THR A 2 7.77 5.12 -7.67
C THR A 2 8.17 6.51 -7.19
N SER A 3 7.30 7.16 -6.41
CA SER A 3 7.56 8.51 -5.88
C SER A 3 8.76 8.53 -4.94
N MET A 4 9.44 9.68 -4.86
CA MET A 4 10.51 9.92 -3.89
C MET A 4 9.99 9.97 -2.45
N TYR A 5 8.74 10.39 -2.26
CA TYR A 5 8.08 10.47 -0.95
C TYR A 5 7.28 9.21 -0.59
N GLN A 6 7.43 8.13 -1.36
CA GLN A 6 6.90 6.82 -1.00
C GLN A 6 7.97 6.03 -0.22
N PHE A 7 7.75 5.88 1.08
CA PHE A 7 8.68 5.19 1.98
C PHE A 7 8.33 3.72 2.21
N ALA A 8 7.05 3.35 2.05
CA ALA A 8 6.59 1.98 2.22
C ALA A 8 6.84 1.12 0.97
N TYR A 9 7.10 -0.17 1.18
CA TYR A 9 7.29 -1.19 0.14
C TYR A 9 8.32 -0.83 -0.93
N LYS A 10 9.41 -0.16 -0.51
CA LYS A 10 10.50 0.30 -1.37
C LYS A 10 11.84 -0.03 -0.74
N GLU A 11 12.72 -0.66 -1.51
CA GLU A 11 14.06 -1.04 -1.05
C GLU A 11 14.88 0.19 -0.66
N GLY A 12 15.58 0.12 0.47
CA GLY A 12 16.39 1.21 1.02
C GLY A 12 15.61 2.31 1.74
N PHE A 13 14.28 2.17 1.88
CA PHE A 13 13.43 3.11 2.62
C PHE A 13 12.82 2.44 3.86
N SER A 14 12.49 3.25 4.86
CA SER A 14 11.92 2.79 6.13
C SER A 14 10.94 3.81 6.71
N THR A 15 10.11 3.36 7.65
CA THR A 15 9.21 4.24 8.40
C THR A 15 9.97 5.31 9.18
N SER A 16 11.16 4.99 9.70
CA SER A 16 11.99 5.96 10.43
C SER A 16 12.44 7.13 9.55
N LEU A 17 12.77 6.87 8.27
CA LEU A 17 13.09 7.91 7.30
C LEU A 17 11.90 8.84 7.03
N CYS A 18 10.70 8.26 6.92
CA CYS A 18 9.46 9.03 6.76
C CYS A 18 9.21 9.95 7.96
N SER A 19 9.26 9.40 9.19
CA SER A 19 9.06 10.15 10.43
C SER A 19 10.09 11.25 10.60
N PHE A 20 11.36 10.98 10.28
CA PHE A 20 12.43 11.96 10.30
C PHE A 20 12.17 13.11 9.32
N LEU A 21 11.81 12.81 8.07
CA LEU A 21 11.52 13.84 7.07
C LEU A 21 10.36 14.76 7.51
N VAL A 22 9.30 14.18 8.08
CA VAL A 22 8.16 14.95 8.59
C VAL A 22 8.60 15.85 9.75
N ALA A 23 9.37 15.32 10.71
CA ALA A 23 9.87 16.08 11.85
C ALA A 23 10.76 17.26 11.42
N GLU A 24 11.72 17.02 10.51
CA GLU A 24 12.60 18.06 9.98
C GLU A 24 11.83 19.13 9.20
N THR A 25 10.83 18.73 8.41
CA THR A 25 9.98 19.68 7.68
C THR A 25 9.22 20.58 8.65
N ILE A 26 8.64 20.02 9.70
CA ILE A 26 7.96 20.81 10.75
C ILE A 26 8.94 21.75 11.43
N GLN A 27 10.11 21.26 11.82
CA GLN A 27 11.13 22.04 12.52
C GLN A 27 11.63 23.21 11.67
N TYR A 28 11.85 22.99 10.37
CA TYR A 28 12.26 24.02 9.42
C TYR A 28 11.28 25.20 9.39
N TYR A 29 9.99 24.94 9.21
CA TYR A 29 8.99 26.02 9.12
C TYR A 29 8.77 26.72 10.48
N LYS A 30 8.77 25.96 11.58
CA LYS A 30 8.65 26.52 12.93
C LYS A 30 9.81 27.46 13.26
N THR A 31 11.04 27.09 12.87
CA THR A 31 12.25 27.91 13.15
C THR A 31 12.22 29.22 12.37
N ASN A 32 11.56 29.24 11.20
CA ASN A 32 11.39 30.43 10.36
C ASN A 32 10.11 31.22 10.68
N GLY A 33 9.47 30.98 11.85
CA GLY A 33 8.29 31.73 12.29
C GLY A 33 7.02 31.48 11.47
N SER A 34 7.01 30.44 10.64
CA SER A 34 5.85 30.07 9.83
C SER A 34 4.91 29.13 10.59
N ASN A 35 3.61 29.27 10.36
CA ASN A 35 2.61 28.33 10.87
C ASN A 35 2.70 26.99 10.12
N VAL A 36 2.54 25.89 10.84
CA VAL A 36 2.54 24.54 10.27
C VAL A 36 1.17 23.92 10.41
N PHE A 37 0.60 23.45 9.29
CA PHE A 37 -0.67 22.74 9.25
C PHE A 37 -0.43 21.33 8.70
N MET A 38 -1.07 20.32 9.30
CA MET A 38 -0.93 18.92 8.90
C MET A 38 -2.30 18.33 8.57
N LEU A 39 -2.36 17.60 7.46
CA LEU A 39 -3.49 16.75 7.09
C LEU A 39 -3.01 15.30 7.07
N SER A 40 -3.64 14.46 7.90
CA SER A 40 -3.46 13.01 7.86
C SER A 40 -4.61 12.37 7.11
N LEU A 41 -4.30 11.44 6.20
CA LEU A 41 -5.27 10.67 5.43
C LEU A 41 -5.01 9.19 5.68
N ASP A 42 -6.07 8.45 5.98
CA ASP A 42 -6.04 7.00 6.14
C ASP A 42 -7.15 6.36 5.31
N ALA A 43 -6.83 5.26 4.63
CA ALA A 43 -7.74 4.56 3.73
C ALA A 43 -8.28 3.30 4.42
N SER A 44 -9.55 3.33 4.83
CA SER A 44 -10.18 2.19 5.50
C SER A 44 -10.27 0.97 4.57
N LYS A 45 -9.74 -0.18 5.01
CA LYS A 45 -9.73 -1.45 4.25
C LYS A 45 -9.16 -1.28 2.84
N ALA A 46 -8.01 -0.61 2.72
CA ALA A 46 -7.42 -0.23 1.44
C ALA A 46 -7.23 -1.40 0.47
N PHE A 47 -6.86 -2.59 0.97
CA PHE A 47 -6.67 -3.79 0.14
C PHE A 47 -8.00 -4.44 -0.27
N ASP A 48 -8.97 -4.53 0.64
CA ASP A 48 -10.29 -5.12 0.34
C ASP A 48 -11.11 -4.24 -0.61
N ARG A 49 -10.91 -2.92 -0.57
CA ARG A 49 -11.66 -1.92 -1.37
C ARG A 49 -10.95 -1.53 -2.66
N VAL A 50 -9.84 -2.18 -3.00
CA VAL A 50 -9.12 -1.87 -4.24
C VAL A 50 -9.97 -2.26 -5.44
N MET A 51 -10.07 -1.37 -6.43
CA MET A 51 -10.77 -1.72 -7.66
C MET A 51 -9.84 -2.52 -8.58
N HIS A 52 -10.02 -3.84 -8.64
CA HIS A 52 -9.14 -4.75 -9.36
C HIS A 52 -8.95 -4.38 -10.84
N THR A 53 -9.98 -3.90 -11.53
CA THR A 53 -9.87 -3.46 -12.93
C THR A 53 -8.85 -2.32 -13.10
N LYS A 54 -8.89 -1.31 -12.22
CA LYS A 54 -7.89 -0.23 -12.20
C LYS A 54 -6.51 -0.72 -11.80
N LEU A 55 -6.43 -1.60 -10.80
CA LEU A 55 -5.16 -2.18 -10.36
C LEU A 55 -4.44 -2.86 -11.53
N PHE A 56 -5.11 -3.77 -12.23
CA PHE A 56 -4.50 -4.50 -13.34
C PHE A 56 -4.22 -3.61 -14.56
N GLN A 57 -5.07 -2.62 -14.84
CA GLN A 57 -4.77 -1.60 -15.86
C GLN A 57 -3.44 -0.89 -15.55
N ILE A 58 -3.22 -0.47 -14.29
CA ILE A 58 -1.97 0.18 -13.87
C ILE A 58 -0.77 -0.76 -14.04
N LEU A 59 -0.92 -2.07 -13.79
CA LEU A 59 0.16 -3.04 -14.00
C LEU A 59 0.52 -3.22 -15.49
N ILE A 60 -0.49 -3.20 -16.36
CA ILE A 60 -0.31 -3.22 -17.82
C ILE A 60 0.40 -1.95 -18.28
N ASP A 61 -0.04 -0.78 -17.82
CA ASP A 61 0.55 0.51 -18.17
C ASP A 61 2.01 0.65 -17.67
N LYS A 62 2.38 -0.11 -16.63
CA LYS A 62 3.75 -0.22 -16.11
C LYS A 62 4.61 -1.24 -16.88
N SER A 63 4.08 -1.82 -17.96
CA SER A 63 4.77 -2.81 -18.80
C SER A 63 5.24 -4.05 -18.03
N ILE A 64 4.47 -4.49 -17.03
CA ILE A 64 4.73 -5.78 -16.38
C ILE A 64 4.44 -6.90 -17.38
N CYS A 65 5.22 -7.97 -17.33
CA CYS A 65 5.05 -9.14 -18.19
C CYS A 65 3.60 -9.65 -18.16
N PRO A 66 2.92 -9.77 -19.32
CA PRO A 66 1.52 -10.22 -19.38
C PRO A 66 1.27 -11.59 -18.72
N LEU A 67 2.25 -12.48 -18.72
CA LEU A 67 2.16 -13.77 -18.04
C LEU A 67 2.08 -13.62 -16.51
N VAL A 68 2.86 -12.70 -15.94
CA VAL A 68 2.82 -12.38 -14.51
C VAL A 68 1.47 -11.74 -14.16
N ILE A 69 0.99 -10.81 -14.99
CA ILE A 69 -0.32 -10.18 -14.80
C ILE A 69 -1.43 -11.23 -14.82
N ARG A 70 -1.43 -12.15 -15.80
CA ARG A 70 -2.40 -13.24 -15.89
C ARG A 70 -2.35 -14.17 -14.67
N PHE A 71 -1.14 -14.49 -14.19
CA PHE A 71 -0.95 -15.28 -12.99
C PHE A 71 -1.52 -14.59 -11.75
N LEU A 72 -1.26 -13.30 -11.58
CA LEU A 72 -1.82 -12.51 -10.48
C LEU A 72 -3.34 -12.44 -10.54
N ILE A 73 -3.93 -12.19 -11.72
CA ILE A 73 -5.40 -12.20 -11.89
C ILE A 73 -5.99 -13.53 -11.43
N ASN A 74 -5.37 -14.66 -11.81
CA ASN A 74 -5.83 -15.96 -11.36
C ASN A 74 -5.80 -16.05 -9.84
N ILE A 75 -4.69 -15.68 -9.17
CA ILE A 75 -4.63 -15.68 -7.70
C ILE A 75 -5.81 -14.90 -7.10
N TYR A 76 -6.08 -13.68 -7.57
CA TYR A 76 -7.19 -12.88 -7.04
C TYR A 76 -8.59 -13.48 -7.28
N VAL A 77 -8.76 -14.40 -8.25
CA VAL A 77 -10.06 -14.99 -8.60
C VAL A 77 -10.28 -16.37 -7.98
N VAL A 78 -9.22 -17.18 -7.86
CA VAL A 78 -9.34 -18.56 -7.35
C VAL A 78 -8.86 -18.74 -5.92
N SER A 79 -8.25 -17.74 -5.30
CA SER A 79 -7.85 -17.84 -3.89
C SER A 79 -9.08 -17.86 -2.99
N SER A 80 -9.11 -18.84 -2.08
CA SER A 80 -10.04 -18.94 -0.97
C SER A 80 -9.25 -19.29 0.29
N ALA A 81 -9.70 -18.76 1.43
CA ALA A 81 -9.08 -18.93 2.73
C ALA A 81 -10.04 -19.61 3.71
N ILE A 82 -9.47 -20.39 4.63
CA ILE A 82 -10.16 -20.97 5.79
C ILE A 82 -9.35 -20.64 7.05
N VAL A 83 -10.04 -20.29 8.13
CA VAL A 83 -9.41 -20.08 9.43
C VAL A 83 -9.53 -21.36 10.23
N LYS A 84 -8.39 -21.94 10.61
CA LYS A 84 -8.33 -23.07 11.54
C LYS A 84 -8.05 -22.56 12.95
N TRP A 85 -8.94 -22.88 13.89
CA TRP A 85 -8.78 -22.58 15.31
C TRP A 85 -8.97 -23.85 16.14
N ASN A 86 -7.88 -24.35 16.75
CA ASN A 86 -7.83 -25.66 17.40
C ASN A 86 -8.33 -26.79 16.47
N SER A 87 -9.46 -27.42 16.83
CA SER A 87 -10.13 -28.49 16.08
C SER A 87 -11.27 -27.99 15.19
N ALA A 88 -11.58 -26.69 15.21
CA ALA A 88 -12.63 -26.10 14.39
C ALA A 88 -12.03 -25.42 13.15
N MET A 89 -12.77 -25.47 12.04
CA MET A 89 -12.49 -24.71 10.82
C MET A 89 -13.66 -23.79 10.50
N SER A 90 -13.38 -22.61 9.95
CA SER A 90 -14.41 -21.74 9.41
C SER A 90 -14.93 -22.26 8.07
N ASP A 91 -16.06 -21.70 7.64
CA ASP A 91 -16.43 -21.77 6.24
C ASP A 91 -15.36 -21.09 5.36
N PRO A 92 -15.15 -21.55 4.12
CA PRO A 92 -14.29 -20.87 3.16
C PRO A 92 -14.79 -19.45 2.87
N PHE A 93 -13.88 -18.50 2.80
CA PHE A 93 -14.15 -17.14 2.36
C PHE A 93 -13.09 -16.69 1.36
N ASP A 94 -13.46 -15.72 0.53
CA ASP A 94 -12.55 -15.09 -0.43
C ASP A 94 -11.84 -13.89 0.21
#